data_AF-A0AAE8SKR1-F1
#
_entry.id   AF-A0AAE8SKR1-F1
#
_cell.length_a   1.000
_cell.length_b   1.000
_cell.length_c   1.000
_cell.angle_alpha   90.00
_cell.angle_beta   90.00
_cell.angle_gamma   90.00
#
_symmetry.space_group_name_H-M   'P 1'
#
loop_
_entity.id
_entity.type
_entity.pdbx_description
1 polymer ?
#
loop_
_entity_poly.entity_id
_entity_poly.type
_entity_poly.pdbx_seq_one_letter_code
_entity_poly.pdbx_strand_id
1 'polypeptide(L)'
;MPHRVANFIRTSSGNIAQIKKVARSRTNSPYTSDGEDRPQIHAVKMTELADAVKKHHRISLPFGKSHKDQPSDVSIDWSIESPPVVFHGNTEESTGALITGQMFLDVKDEVVEVGSFAASLKLHVFQKRPYQSHCTDCQSQYTELKSWQFLAQPTTLRKGRHAFPFSILLDGHLPATMDTPLVAISYEFKADAYVTKSVHSASGSVTPVRFERTIPVKRSVPENEIPHHSVRVFPPTNIKASAHYNNVIHPTGTNTVNLRLDGLMSRNEKAKTIDFWRLKKVTWRLEETIKTVAPACDRHVPTSTQDPEKKSLPRQEVRVLGEKHLHDGWKSDFSGTDGKVEMEFDYFANQYKSHTKELKFACDTKSLEGVEVTHSLLIELVVSREQALVAFFACTTVSS
;
A
#
# COMPACT_ATOMS: atom_id res chain seq x y z
N MET A 1 18.74 -8.60 -31.04
CA MET A 1 18.41 -9.97 -30.56
C MET A 1 17.47 -9.83 -29.37
N PRO A 2 16.20 -10.29 -29.41
CA PRO A 2 15.33 -10.21 -28.24
C PRO A 2 15.25 -11.57 -27.51
N HIS A 3 15.75 -11.62 -26.28
CA HIS A 3 15.44 -12.63 -25.26
C HIS A 3 14.28 -12.07 -24.41
N ARG A 4 13.05 -12.60 -24.51
CA ARG A 4 12.39 -13.68 -23.72
C ARG A 4 12.17 -13.38 -22.21
N VAL A 5 10.91 -13.20 -21.75
CA VAL A 5 9.96 -14.17 -21.07
C VAL A 5 9.91 -13.88 -19.54
N ALA A 6 8.76 -13.74 -18.85
CA ALA A 6 7.84 -14.83 -18.49
C ALA A 6 6.38 -14.43 -18.19
N ASN A 7 5.47 -15.14 -18.85
CA ASN A 7 4.06 -15.29 -18.49
C ASN A 7 3.93 -16.09 -17.19
N PHE A 8 3.19 -15.58 -16.20
CA PHE A 8 2.64 -16.41 -15.12
C PHE A 8 1.14 -16.63 -15.39
N ILE A 9 0.82 -17.73 -16.05
CA ILE A 9 -0.55 -18.26 -16.14
C ILE A 9 -0.66 -19.40 -15.12
N ARG A 10 -1.48 -19.21 -14.07
CA ARG A 10 -2.07 -20.32 -13.33
C ARG A 10 -3.37 -20.73 -14.04
N THR A 11 -3.35 -21.88 -14.70
CA THR A 11 -4.54 -22.64 -15.07
C THR A 11 -5.04 -23.41 -13.85
N SER A 12 -6.28 -23.16 -13.41
CA SER A 12 -7.00 -24.07 -12.52
C SER A 12 -8.31 -24.50 -13.18
N SER A 13 -8.22 -25.53 -14.01
CA SER A 13 -9.34 -26.39 -14.38
C SER A 13 -9.25 -27.64 -13.48
N GLY A 14 -10.26 -27.85 -12.65
CA GLY A 14 -10.24 -28.86 -11.58
C GLY A 14 -10.36 -30.31 -12.08
N ASN A 15 -10.00 -31.24 -11.20
CA ASN A 15 -10.56 -32.59 -11.19
C ASN A 15 -10.72 -33.05 -9.73
N ILE A 16 -11.97 -33.25 -9.30
CA ILE A 16 -12.34 -33.76 -8.00
C ILE A 16 -12.43 -35.28 -8.10
N ALA A 17 -11.57 -35.99 -7.39
CA ALA A 17 -11.80 -37.39 -7.04
C ALA A 17 -11.10 -37.75 -5.72
N GLN A 18 -11.92 -38.15 -4.75
CA GLN A 18 -11.62 -39.04 -3.62
C GLN A 18 -10.63 -38.59 -2.54
N ILE A 19 -11.15 -38.11 -1.40
CA ILE A 19 -10.65 -38.54 -0.07
C ILE A 19 -11.84 -38.76 0.88
N LYS A 20 -11.91 -39.97 1.44
CA LYS A 20 -12.89 -40.45 2.42
C LYS A 20 -12.64 -39.86 3.83
N LYS A 21 -13.76 -39.53 4.50
CA LYS A 21 -14.09 -39.56 5.95
C LYS A 21 -12.97 -39.83 6.96
N VAL A 22 -12.87 -38.99 7.99
CA VAL A 22 -12.93 -39.32 9.46
C VAL A 22 -13.36 -38.03 10.21
N ALA A 23 -14.62 -37.93 10.69
CA ALA A 23 -15.09 -37.96 12.11
C ALA A 23 -14.49 -36.87 13.03
N ARG A 24 -15.18 -36.24 13.99
CA ARG A 24 -16.57 -36.20 14.50
C ARG A 24 -16.58 -34.99 15.46
N SER A 25 -17.59 -34.13 15.40
CA SER A 25 -17.90 -33.15 16.44
C SER A 25 -18.57 -33.82 17.64
N ARG A 26 -18.27 -33.38 18.86
CA ARG A 26 -19.18 -33.56 20.01
C ARG A 26 -19.29 -32.27 20.81
N THR A 27 -20.49 -31.72 20.72
CA THR A 27 -21.17 -30.76 21.58
C THR A 27 -21.38 -31.33 22.97
N ASN A 28 -21.30 -30.48 24.01
CA ASN A 28 -21.87 -30.74 25.32
C ASN A 28 -22.63 -29.49 25.80
N SER A 29 -23.93 -29.67 26.07
CA SER A 29 -24.71 -28.84 27.00
C SER A 29 -25.04 -29.71 28.22
N PRO A 30 -25.48 -29.11 29.33
CA PRO A 30 -26.59 -29.76 30.04
C PRO A 30 -27.64 -28.80 30.66
N TYR A 31 -28.92 -29.26 30.61
CA TYR A 31 -29.96 -29.28 31.68
C TYR A 31 -30.52 -27.92 32.21
N THR A 32 -31.81 -27.64 32.50
CA THR A 32 -33.10 -28.37 32.68
C THR A 32 -34.34 -27.43 32.57
N SER A 33 -35.50 -28.01 32.22
CA SER A 33 -36.93 -27.70 32.59
C SER A 33 -37.17 -27.05 33.97
N ASP A 34 -38.30 -26.43 34.36
CA ASP A 34 -39.66 -26.19 33.82
C ASP A 34 -40.36 -25.15 34.74
N GLY A 35 -41.47 -24.54 34.29
CA GLY A 35 -42.58 -24.11 35.19
C GLY A 35 -43.10 -22.67 35.03
N GLU A 36 -44.27 -22.52 34.42
CA GLU A 36 -45.09 -21.30 34.33
C GLU A 36 -45.77 -20.93 35.67
N ASP A 37 -45.93 -19.63 35.96
CA ASP A 37 -47.20 -19.05 36.43
C ASP A 37 -47.17 -17.50 36.43
N ARG A 38 -48.31 -16.90 36.03
CA ARG A 38 -48.70 -15.47 36.11
C ARG A 38 -49.92 -15.42 37.09
N PRO A 39 -50.46 -14.29 37.63
CA PRO A 39 -50.30 -12.89 37.22
C PRO A 39 -50.34 -11.80 38.34
N GLN A 40 -50.29 -10.54 37.88
CA GLN A 40 -50.90 -9.30 38.42
C GLN A 40 -50.00 -8.18 39.01
N ILE A 41 -50.00 -7.08 38.24
CA ILE A 41 -50.26 -5.67 38.62
C ILE A 41 -49.39 -5.08 39.75
N HIS A 42 -48.43 -4.25 39.38
CA HIS A 42 -48.31 -2.88 39.91
C HIS A 42 -47.53 -2.00 38.93
N ALA A 43 -48.18 -0.94 38.47
CA ALA A 43 -47.60 0.11 37.65
C ALA A 43 -46.81 1.09 38.52
N VAL A 44 -45.54 1.32 38.20
CA VAL A 44 -44.83 2.57 38.53
C VAL A 44 -43.97 2.94 37.33
N LYS A 45 -44.25 4.12 36.76
CA LYS A 45 -43.43 4.81 35.77
C LYS A 45 -42.09 5.20 36.41
N MET A 46 -40.98 4.88 35.75
CA MET A 46 -39.69 5.53 35.99
C MET A 46 -39.11 5.96 34.63
N THR A 47 -39.40 7.22 34.30
CA THR A 47 -38.55 8.04 33.43
C THR A 47 -37.26 8.35 34.20
N GLU A 48 -36.16 8.61 33.49
CA GLU A 48 -34.83 9.01 33.99
C GLU A 48 -33.90 7.91 34.51
N LEU A 49 -33.10 7.34 33.60
CA LEU A 49 -31.80 6.75 33.94
C LEU A 49 -30.80 6.88 32.79
N ALA A 50 -30.73 8.08 32.20
CA ALA A 50 -29.81 8.42 31.11
C ALA A 50 -28.70 9.41 31.51
N ASP A 51 -28.54 9.76 32.79
CA ASP A 51 -27.63 10.84 33.21
C ASP A 51 -26.67 10.51 34.38
N ALA A 52 -26.22 9.25 34.49
CA ALA A 52 -25.27 8.85 35.55
C ALA A 52 -24.11 7.94 35.10
N VAL A 53 -23.60 8.08 33.86
CA VAL A 53 -22.35 7.42 33.40
C VAL A 53 -21.36 8.43 32.80
N LYS A 54 -21.38 9.67 33.29
CA LYS A 54 -20.37 10.69 32.99
C LYS A 54 -19.69 11.14 34.27
N LYS A 55 -18.84 10.29 34.83
CA LYS A 55 -17.66 10.63 35.64
C LYS A 55 -17.06 9.33 36.17
N HIS A 56 -15.74 9.34 36.31
CA HIS A 56 -14.87 8.33 36.94
C HIS A 56 -14.01 7.47 35.99
N HIS A 57 -12.81 8.05 35.78
CA HIS A 57 -11.49 7.40 35.83
C HIS A 57 -10.97 6.66 34.59
N ARG A 58 -10.43 7.48 33.67
CA ARG A 58 -9.21 7.11 32.92
C ARG A 58 -8.08 6.87 33.92
N ILE A 59 -7.71 5.60 34.12
CA ILE A 59 -6.42 5.22 34.69
C ILE A 59 -5.41 5.28 33.54
N SER A 60 -4.79 6.45 33.34
CA SER A 60 -3.60 6.58 32.51
C SER A 60 -2.38 6.17 33.34
N LEU A 61 -1.76 5.04 33.02
CA LEU A 61 -0.44 4.66 33.52
C LEU A 61 0.59 5.63 32.91
N PRO A 62 1.33 6.42 33.71
CA PRO A 62 2.33 7.35 33.19
C PRO A 62 3.68 6.62 33.09
N PHE A 63 3.91 5.88 32.02
CA PHE A 63 5.26 5.59 31.56
C PHE A 63 5.58 6.48 30.36
N GLY A 64 5.62 7.78 30.63
CA GLY A 64 6.18 8.79 29.75
C GLY A 64 7.05 9.68 30.61
N LYS A 65 8.38 9.56 30.48
CA LYS A 65 9.29 10.59 30.96
C LYS A 65 8.92 11.88 30.22
N SER A 66 8.10 12.71 30.85
CA SER A 66 7.99 14.12 30.48
C SER A 66 9.38 14.68 30.72
N HIS A 67 10.17 14.83 29.66
CA HIS A 67 11.23 15.81 29.68
C HIS A 67 10.54 17.12 30.03
N LYS A 68 10.73 17.60 31.26
CA LYS A 68 10.62 19.04 31.51
C LYS A 68 11.58 19.64 30.48
N ASP A 69 11.05 20.36 29.50
CA ASP A 69 11.86 21.23 28.65
C ASP A 69 12.57 22.19 29.62
N GLN A 70 13.80 21.85 29.98
CA GLN A 70 14.74 22.86 30.43
C GLN A 70 14.86 23.85 29.28
N PRO A 71 14.84 25.16 29.55
CA PRO A 71 15.09 26.13 28.50
C PRO A 71 16.46 25.84 27.91
N SER A 72 16.47 25.30 26.68
CA SER A 72 17.70 25.11 25.93
C SER A 72 18.12 26.46 25.36
N ASP A 73 19.40 26.81 25.54
CA ASP A 73 19.99 28.06 25.06
C ASP A 73 20.00 28.14 23.53
N VAL A 74 19.79 26.99 22.88
CA VAL A 74 19.76 26.83 21.44
C VAL A 74 18.57 25.96 21.04
N SER A 75 17.93 26.29 19.91
CA SER A 75 16.97 25.43 19.23
C SER A 75 17.30 25.29 17.74
N ILE A 76 16.95 24.15 17.16
CA ILE A 76 17.17 23.84 15.74
C ILE A 76 15.82 23.80 15.03
N ASP A 77 15.74 24.47 13.89
CA ASP A 77 14.60 24.44 12.97
C ASP A 77 15.09 24.29 11.52
N TRP A 78 14.19 24.07 10.59
CA TRP A 78 14.50 24.00 9.16
C TRP A 78 13.42 24.64 8.30
N SER A 79 13.75 24.94 7.05
CA SER A 79 12.77 25.25 6.03
C SER A 79 13.17 24.60 4.72
N ILE A 80 12.22 23.94 4.06
CA ILE A 80 12.41 23.39 2.72
C ILE A 80 11.92 24.44 1.72
N GLU A 81 12.78 24.81 0.78
CA GLU A 81 12.51 25.81 -0.26
C GLU A 81 12.15 25.15 -1.59
N SER A 82 12.54 23.89 -1.79
CA SER A 82 12.20 23.13 -2.99
C SER A 82 10.70 22.78 -3.05
N PRO A 83 10.14 22.60 -4.26
CA PRO A 83 8.83 21.96 -4.44
C PRO A 83 8.76 20.56 -3.77
N PRO A 84 7.57 19.95 -3.67
CA PRO A 84 7.43 18.58 -3.22
C PRO A 84 8.38 17.64 -3.98
N VAL A 85 9.04 16.74 -3.25
CA VAL A 85 10.04 15.85 -3.82
C VAL A 85 9.34 14.75 -4.63
N VAL A 86 9.37 14.89 -5.95
CA VAL A 86 8.72 13.95 -6.88
C VAL A 86 9.71 13.46 -7.93
N PHE A 87 9.90 12.14 -8.01
CA PHE A 87 10.56 11.51 -9.14
C PHE A 87 9.60 11.41 -10.33
N HIS A 88 10.06 11.85 -11.50
CA HIS A 88 9.29 11.76 -12.74
C HIS A 88 9.73 10.54 -13.55
N GLY A 89 8.77 9.72 -13.99
CA GLY A 89 9.04 8.47 -14.70
C GLY A 89 9.30 7.29 -13.76
N ASN A 90 9.62 6.14 -14.37
CA ASN A 90 9.97 4.93 -13.64
C ASN A 90 11.37 5.05 -12.99
N THR A 91 11.81 4.01 -12.29
CA THR A 91 13.11 3.98 -11.60
C THR A 91 14.32 4.00 -12.56
N GLU A 92 14.13 3.64 -13.83
CA GLU A 92 15.20 3.57 -14.84
C GLU A 92 15.32 4.89 -15.62
N GLU A 93 14.22 5.61 -15.80
CA GLU A 93 14.15 6.85 -16.60
C GLU A 93 14.28 8.13 -15.77
N SER A 94 13.94 8.07 -14.48
CA SER A 94 13.95 9.27 -13.63
C SER A 94 15.35 9.85 -13.47
N THR A 95 15.47 11.16 -13.65
CA THR A 95 16.71 11.91 -13.42
C THR A 95 16.94 12.27 -11.95
N GLY A 96 15.96 11.98 -11.08
CA GLY A 96 16.02 12.35 -9.67
C GLY A 96 15.15 13.55 -9.30
N ALA A 97 15.31 14.01 -8.05
CA ALA A 97 14.56 15.13 -7.50
C ALA A 97 15.46 15.98 -6.59
N LEU A 98 15.47 17.30 -6.82
CA LEU A 98 16.28 18.23 -6.05
C LEU A 98 15.57 18.60 -4.75
N ILE A 99 16.32 18.57 -3.65
CA ILE A 99 15.93 19.08 -2.34
C ILE A 99 16.85 20.23 -1.99
N THR A 100 16.27 21.39 -1.70
CA THR A 100 16.98 22.58 -1.22
C THR A 100 16.27 23.14 0.00
N GLY A 101 17.04 23.62 0.96
CA GLY A 101 16.50 24.24 2.16
C GLY A 101 17.56 24.89 3.02
N GLN A 102 17.12 25.36 4.17
CA GLN A 102 17.97 25.99 5.17
C GLN A 102 17.71 25.37 6.53
N MET A 103 18.79 25.09 7.25
CA MET A 103 18.77 24.81 8.67
C MET A 103 18.93 26.10 9.43
N PHE A 104 18.21 26.23 10.54
CA PHE A 104 18.26 27.39 11.41
C PHE A 104 18.69 26.97 12.81
N LEU A 105 19.68 27.69 13.34
CA LEU A 105 20.12 27.56 14.72
C LEU A 105 19.75 28.86 15.44
N ASP A 106 18.73 28.77 16.29
CA ASP A 106 18.24 29.91 17.07
C ASP A 106 18.94 29.94 18.42
N VAL A 107 19.80 30.94 18.61
CA VAL A 107 20.54 31.18 19.85
C VAL A 107 19.75 32.17 20.69
N LYS A 108 19.32 31.75 21.88
CA LYS A 108 18.49 32.55 22.80
C LYS A 108 19.32 33.39 23.77
N ASP A 109 20.47 32.86 24.17
CA ASP A 109 21.42 33.52 25.06
C ASP A 109 22.30 34.53 24.30
N GLU A 110 22.95 35.46 25.00
CA GLU A 110 23.72 36.54 24.37
C GLU A 110 24.87 36.00 23.50
N VAL A 111 25.57 35.00 24.02
CA VAL A 111 26.68 34.31 23.35
C VAL A 111 26.71 32.84 23.74
N VAL A 112 26.73 31.96 22.74
CA VAL A 112 26.85 30.51 22.92
C VAL A 112 28.00 29.97 22.07
N GLU A 113 28.81 29.08 22.64
CA GLU A 113 29.82 28.34 21.89
C GLU A 113 29.25 27.01 21.42
N VAL A 114 29.18 26.84 20.10
CA VAL A 114 28.71 25.61 19.44
C VAL A 114 29.92 24.85 18.95
N GLY A 115 30.20 23.69 19.55
CA GLY A 115 31.34 22.84 19.21
C GLY A 115 31.26 22.28 17.79
N SER A 116 30.07 21.81 17.40
CA SER A 116 29.80 21.36 16.03
C SER A 116 28.31 21.44 15.70
N PHE A 117 28.03 21.57 14.41
CA PHE A 117 26.68 21.49 13.86
C PHE A 117 26.72 20.73 12.54
N ALA A 118 26.01 19.61 12.49
CA ALA A 118 25.99 18.72 11.34
C ALA A 118 24.58 18.21 11.06
N ALA A 119 24.33 17.80 9.81
CA ALA A 119 23.11 17.14 9.41
C ALA A 119 23.37 15.96 8.48
N SER A 120 22.41 15.04 8.41
CA SER A 120 22.43 13.91 7.49
C SER A 120 21.04 13.61 6.96
N LEU A 121 20.97 13.17 5.71
CA LEU A 121 19.77 12.62 5.09
C LEU A 121 20.01 11.14 4.84
N LYS A 122 19.13 10.30 5.39
CA LYS A 122 19.23 8.83 5.29
C LYS A 122 17.95 8.25 4.71
N LEU A 123 18.10 7.28 3.83
CA LEU A 123 17.01 6.37 3.45
C LEU A 123 16.89 5.30 4.52
N HIS A 124 15.72 5.16 5.13
CA HIS A 124 15.42 4.13 6.11
C HIS A 124 14.45 3.13 5.51
N VAL A 125 14.89 1.87 5.39
CA VAL A 125 14.06 0.73 5.01
C VAL A 125 13.76 -0.06 6.29
N PHE A 126 12.48 -0.18 6.60
CA PHE A 126 11.98 -0.85 7.79
C PHE A 126 11.21 -2.12 7.42
N GLN A 127 11.78 -3.28 7.72
CA GLN A 127 11.19 -4.60 7.47
C GLN A 127 10.19 -4.94 8.58
N LYS A 128 8.89 -4.86 8.30
CA LYS A 128 7.84 -5.22 9.27
C LYS A 128 7.81 -6.72 9.56
N ARG A 129 8.29 -7.53 8.62
CA ARG A 129 8.55 -8.96 8.79
C ARG A 129 10.05 -9.24 8.59
N PRO A 130 10.89 -8.92 9.59
CA PRO A 130 12.35 -9.04 9.46
C PRO A 130 12.79 -10.51 9.28
N TYR A 131 14.08 -10.70 8.96
CA TYR A 131 14.69 -12.03 8.88
C TYR A 131 14.56 -12.78 10.20
N GLN A 132 14.99 -12.14 11.30
CA GLN A 132 14.79 -12.61 12.66
C GLN A 132 13.81 -11.69 13.38
N SER A 133 12.74 -12.28 13.94
CA SER A 133 11.76 -11.56 14.76
C SER A 133 12.43 -10.91 15.97
N HIS A 134 11.97 -9.71 16.33
CA HIS A 134 12.47 -8.92 17.48
C HIS A 134 13.96 -8.53 17.42
N CYS A 135 14.59 -8.53 16.24
CA CYS A 135 15.92 -7.98 16.03
C CYS A 135 15.85 -6.63 15.33
N THR A 136 16.34 -5.57 15.97
CA THR A 136 16.38 -4.20 15.41
C THR A 136 17.24 -4.12 14.16
N ASP A 137 18.36 -4.83 14.12
CA ASP A 137 19.31 -4.77 13.01
C ASP A 137 18.77 -5.48 11.76
N CYS A 138 17.97 -6.55 11.94
CA CYS A 138 17.22 -7.17 10.85
C CYS A 138 16.00 -6.34 10.42
N GLN A 139 15.53 -5.44 11.29
CA GLN A 139 14.32 -4.66 11.09
C GLN A 139 14.59 -3.33 10.40
N SER A 140 15.67 -2.63 10.75
CA SER A 140 15.99 -1.30 10.25
C SER A 140 17.30 -1.31 9.46
N GLN A 141 17.22 -0.91 8.19
CA GLN A 141 18.38 -0.65 7.34
C GLN A 141 18.45 0.84 7.01
N TYR A 142 19.63 1.44 7.16
CA TYR A 142 19.86 2.85 6.83
C TYR A 142 20.92 2.97 5.74
N THR A 143 20.59 3.72 4.70
CA THR A 143 21.53 4.13 3.66
C THR A 143 21.73 5.63 3.75
N GLU A 144 22.95 6.08 4.02
CA GLU A 144 23.25 7.50 4.04
C GLU A 144 23.30 8.05 2.61
N LEU A 145 22.47 9.06 2.33
CA LEU A 145 22.39 9.71 1.03
C LEU A 145 23.31 10.92 0.98
N LYS A 146 23.35 11.71 2.05
CA LYS A 146 24.23 12.86 2.19
C LYS A 146 24.44 13.23 3.65
N SER A 147 25.63 13.75 3.95
CA SER A 147 25.98 14.40 5.20
C SER A 147 26.50 15.83 4.93
N TRP A 148 26.17 16.75 5.83
CA TRP A 148 26.59 18.14 5.82
C TRP A 148 27.25 18.49 7.16
N GLN A 149 28.42 19.12 7.10
CA GLN A 149 29.07 19.70 8.27
C GLN A 149 28.94 21.22 8.17
N PHE A 150 27.96 21.80 8.86
CA PHE A 150 27.71 23.24 8.83
C PHE A 150 28.72 24.02 9.66
N LEU A 151 29.03 23.52 10.86
CA LEU A 151 30.09 24.04 11.72
C LEU A 151 31.03 22.87 12.06
N ALA A 152 32.23 22.90 11.49
CA ALA A 152 33.25 21.86 11.70
C ALA A 152 34.14 22.12 12.92
N GLN A 153 34.19 23.38 13.39
CA GLN A 153 35.01 23.82 14.50
C GLN A 153 34.16 24.59 15.51
N PRO A 154 34.58 24.61 16.80
CA PRO A 154 33.92 25.41 17.82
C PRO A 154 33.74 26.86 17.37
N THR A 155 32.49 27.29 17.28
CA THR A 155 32.12 28.60 16.76
C THR A 155 31.28 29.32 17.79
N THR A 156 31.68 30.54 18.12
CA THR A 156 30.93 31.41 19.02
C THR A 156 29.84 32.13 18.23
N LEU A 157 28.58 31.85 18.57
CA LEU A 157 27.41 32.46 17.95
C LEU A 157 26.76 33.44 18.91
N ARG A 158 26.36 34.60 18.38
CA ARG A 158 25.60 35.59 19.13
C ARG A 158 24.12 35.23 19.12
N LYS A 159 23.37 35.82 20.04
CA LYS A 159 21.90 35.79 20.03
C LYS A 159 21.33 36.09 18.65
N GLY A 160 20.40 35.26 18.20
CA GLY A 160 19.74 35.40 16.90
C GLY A 160 19.62 34.09 16.14
N ARG A 161 19.07 34.19 14.93
CA ARG A 161 18.81 33.07 14.01
C ARG A 161 19.94 32.96 12.99
N HIS A 162 20.65 31.84 13.01
CA HIS A 162 21.76 31.57 12.10
C HIS A 162 21.32 30.56 11.05
N ALA A 163 21.48 30.89 9.76
CA ALA A 163 21.02 30.08 8.65
C ALA A 163 22.17 29.30 8.00
N PHE A 164 21.92 28.03 7.70
CA PHE A 164 22.87 27.10 7.09
C PHE A 164 22.21 26.39 5.91
N PRO A 165 22.54 26.74 4.66
CA PRO A 165 21.89 26.15 3.50
C PRO A 165 22.32 24.70 3.28
N PHE A 166 21.41 23.88 2.76
CA PHE A 166 21.69 22.53 2.31
C PHE A 166 21.00 22.24 0.98
N SER A 167 21.61 21.35 0.20
CA SER A 167 21.06 20.88 -1.05
C SER A 167 21.52 19.46 -1.37
N ILE A 168 20.65 18.67 -1.99
CA ILE A 168 20.95 17.35 -2.52
C ILE A 168 20.06 17.04 -3.71
N LEU A 169 20.63 16.43 -4.76
CA LEU A 169 19.87 15.76 -5.80
C LEU A 169 19.68 14.30 -5.36
N LEU A 170 18.45 13.88 -5.11
CA LEU A 170 18.14 12.47 -4.90
C LEU A 170 18.16 11.75 -6.25
N ASP A 171 18.88 10.64 -6.34
CA ASP A 171 18.96 9.87 -7.58
C ASP A 171 17.62 9.24 -7.96
N GLY A 172 17.32 9.23 -9.27
CA GLY A 172 16.01 8.80 -9.76
C GLY A 172 15.69 7.32 -9.61
N HIS A 173 16.69 6.47 -9.34
CA HIS A 173 16.49 5.04 -9.05
C HIS A 173 16.00 4.78 -7.61
N LEU A 174 16.06 5.79 -6.73
CA LEU A 174 15.65 5.64 -5.35
C LEU A 174 14.12 5.41 -5.24
N PRO A 175 13.67 4.59 -4.28
CA PRO A 175 12.25 4.30 -4.11
C PRO A 175 11.48 5.51 -3.58
N ALA A 176 10.19 5.61 -3.92
CA ALA A 176 9.31 6.56 -3.24
C ALA A 176 9.09 6.15 -1.77
N THR A 177 8.67 7.11 -0.93
CA THR A 177 8.16 6.81 0.41
C THR A 177 6.95 5.89 0.31
N MET A 178 6.94 4.81 1.10
CA MET A 178 5.83 3.87 1.10
C MET A 178 5.64 3.22 2.47
N ASP A 179 4.42 2.74 2.70
CA ASP A 179 4.06 2.01 3.90
C ASP A 179 3.20 0.79 3.53
N THR A 180 3.84 -0.37 3.39
CA THR A 180 3.19 -1.64 3.02
C THR A 180 3.09 -2.56 4.23
N PRO A 181 2.30 -3.65 4.20
CA PRO A 181 2.31 -4.68 5.24
C PRO A 181 3.66 -5.37 5.49
N LEU A 182 4.56 -5.41 4.50
CA LEU A 182 5.86 -6.10 4.62
C LEU A 182 7.01 -5.15 4.93
N VAL A 183 7.01 -3.96 4.34
CA VAL A 183 8.11 -2.99 4.41
C VAL A 183 7.60 -1.56 4.41
N ALA A 184 8.29 -0.68 5.14
CA ALA A 184 8.12 0.77 5.06
C ALA A 184 9.43 1.43 4.62
N ILE A 185 9.33 2.50 3.83
CA ILE A 185 10.47 3.26 3.32
C ILE A 185 10.25 4.73 3.66
N SER A 186 11.20 5.34 4.38
CA SER A 186 11.18 6.75 4.77
C SER A 186 12.51 7.43 4.47
N TYR A 187 12.47 8.74 4.25
CA TYR A 187 13.64 9.58 4.14
C TYR A 187 13.74 10.42 5.41
N GLU A 188 14.77 10.21 6.20
CA GLU A 188 14.96 10.84 7.52
C GLU A 188 16.09 11.86 7.46
N PHE A 189 15.74 13.11 7.70
CA PHE A 189 16.67 14.21 7.88
C PHE A 189 16.93 14.41 9.37
N LYS A 190 18.19 14.28 9.78
CA LYS A 190 18.62 14.46 11.19
C LYS A 190 19.69 15.53 11.26
N ALA A 191 19.62 16.40 12.26
CA ALA A 191 20.66 17.37 12.55
C ALA A 191 21.00 17.36 14.04
N ASP A 192 22.29 17.47 14.33
CA ASP A 192 22.83 17.45 15.68
C ASP A 192 23.73 18.69 15.86
N ALA A 193 23.48 19.47 16.92
CA ALA A 193 24.34 20.53 17.38
C ALA A 193 24.85 20.22 18.78
N TYR A 194 26.14 20.48 19.04
CA TYR A 194 26.74 20.27 20.35
C TYR A 194 27.13 21.61 20.95
N VAL A 195 26.42 22.03 21.99
CA VAL A 195 26.71 23.27 22.72
C VAL A 195 27.77 22.99 23.78
N THR A 196 28.89 23.69 23.75
CA THR A 196 30.04 23.46 24.64
C THR A 196 30.16 24.48 25.77
N LYS A 197 29.72 25.72 25.54
CA LYS A 197 29.63 26.76 26.58
C LYS A 197 28.38 27.62 26.38
N SER A 198 27.71 27.89 27.49
CA SER A 198 26.59 28.83 27.60
C SER A 198 26.72 29.56 28.94
N VAL A 199 26.17 30.77 29.07
CA VAL A 199 26.22 31.55 30.31
C VAL A 199 25.53 30.82 31.46
N HIS A 200 24.60 29.92 31.15
CA HIS A 200 23.85 29.11 32.11
C HIS A 200 24.41 27.69 32.32
N SER A 201 25.41 27.28 31.53
CA SER A 201 26.01 25.96 31.61
C SER A 201 27.32 26.01 32.41
N ALA A 202 27.44 25.16 33.44
CA ALA A 202 28.69 24.99 34.17
C ALA A 202 29.82 24.57 33.21
N SER A 203 31.02 25.11 33.41
CA SER A 203 32.17 24.89 32.54
C SER A 203 32.43 23.39 32.31
N GLY A 204 32.19 22.91 31.08
CA GLY A 204 32.48 21.54 30.66
C GLY A 204 31.27 20.67 30.30
N SER A 205 30.01 21.13 30.49
CA SER A 205 28.85 20.34 30.06
C SER A 205 28.56 20.53 28.57
N VAL A 206 28.73 19.47 27.78
CA VAL A 206 28.31 19.44 26.37
C VAL A 206 26.85 19.02 26.30
N THR A 207 25.99 19.91 25.80
CA THR A 207 24.56 19.63 25.66
C THR A 207 24.24 19.37 24.18
N PRO A 208 23.80 18.15 23.82
CA PRO A 208 23.37 17.85 22.45
C PRO A 208 21.95 18.40 22.21
N VAL A 209 21.78 19.12 21.11
CA VAL A 209 20.49 19.56 20.59
C VAL A 209 20.24 18.79 19.29
N ARG A 210 19.11 18.08 19.22
CA ARG A 210 18.78 17.22 18.09
C ARG A 210 17.54 17.68 17.36
N PHE A 211 17.55 17.47 16.05
CA PHE A 211 16.43 17.71 15.17
C PHE A 211 16.23 16.50 14.25
N GLU A 212 14.98 16.07 14.07
CA GLU A 212 14.64 14.94 13.21
C GLU A 212 13.30 15.20 12.51
N ARG A 213 13.29 15.02 11.19
CA ARG A 213 12.10 15.12 10.34
C ARG A 213 12.14 14.10 9.21
N THR A 214 10.97 13.75 8.71
CA THR A 214 10.84 12.93 7.49
C THR A 214 10.53 13.79 6.28
N ILE A 215 11.08 13.40 5.12
CA ILE A 215 10.80 14.03 3.84
C ILE A 215 9.88 13.10 3.02
N PRO A 216 8.67 13.52 2.66
CA PRO A 216 7.81 12.73 1.79
C PRO A 216 8.35 12.78 0.36
N VAL A 217 8.79 11.62 -0.14
CA VAL A 217 9.26 11.44 -1.52
C VAL A 217 8.21 10.68 -2.31
N LYS A 218 7.77 11.22 -3.43
CA LYS A 218 6.75 10.62 -4.29
C LYS A 218 7.32 10.27 -5.66
N ARG A 219 6.56 9.47 -6.41
CA ARG A 219 6.87 9.16 -7.81
C ARG A 219 5.62 9.38 -8.66
N SER A 220 5.80 10.01 -9.81
CA SER A 220 4.77 10.23 -10.81
C SER A 220 5.20 9.57 -12.11
N VAL A 221 4.37 8.66 -12.60
CA VAL A 221 4.56 8.00 -13.89
C VAL A 221 3.61 8.68 -14.89
N PRO A 222 4.08 9.04 -16.09
CA PRO A 222 3.21 9.63 -17.10
C PRO A 222 2.10 8.65 -17.50
N GLU A 223 0.91 9.19 -17.74
CA GLU A 223 -0.19 8.43 -18.32
C GLU A 223 0.10 8.18 -19.81
N ASN A 224 -0.25 7.00 -20.29
CA ASN A 224 -0.14 6.70 -21.71
C ASN A 224 -1.26 7.38 -22.49
N GLU A 225 -0.93 8.06 -23.58
CA GLU A 225 -1.91 8.70 -24.46
C GLU A 225 -2.88 7.70 -25.11
N ILE A 226 -2.44 6.45 -25.29
CA ILE A 226 -3.22 5.39 -25.93
C ILE A 226 -3.56 4.33 -24.87
N PRO A 227 -4.85 4.06 -24.62
CA PRO A 227 -5.28 2.99 -23.72
C PRO A 227 -4.72 1.64 -24.15
N HIS A 228 -4.31 0.84 -23.18
CA HIS A 228 -3.83 -0.50 -23.42
C HIS A 228 -4.98 -1.39 -23.92
N HIS A 229 -4.71 -2.19 -24.94
CA HIS A 229 -5.66 -3.17 -25.48
C HIS A 229 -5.17 -4.58 -25.19
N SER A 230 -5.94 -5.33 -24.40
CA SER A 230 -5.68 -6.73 -24.07
C SER A 230 -6.70 -7.64 -24.74
N VAL A 231 -6.25 -8.78 -25.28
CA VAL A 231 -7.11 -9.78 -25.91
C VAL A 231 -6.84 -11.15 -25.31
N ARG A 232 -7.90 -11.85 -24.90
CA ARG A 232 -7.84 -13.22 -24.40
C ARG A 232 -8.83 -14.11 -25.14
N VAL A 233 -8.35 -15.24 -25.64
CA VAL A 233 -9.17 -16.30 -26.24
C VAL A 233 -9.34 -17.41 -25.22
N PHE A 234 -10.51 -18.05 -25.15
CA PHE A 234 -10.82 -19.11 -24.21
C PHE A 234 -11.03 -20.48 -24.88
N PRO A 235 -9.97 -21.18 -25.33
CA PRO A 235 -10.10 -22.54 -25.84
C PRO A 235 -10.70 -23.50 -24.79
N PRO A 236 -11.52 -24.49 -25.19
CA PRO A 236 -11.87 -24.86 -26.57
C PRO A 236 -13.06 -24.07 -27.15
N THR A 237 -13.54 -23.02 -26.47
CA THR A 237 -14.64 -22.19 -26.98
C THR A 237 -14.14 -21.17 -27.99
N ASN A 238 -15.06 -20.60 -28.78
CA ASN A 238 -14.76 -19.48 -29.67
C ASN A 238 -14.77 -18.13 -28.94
N ILE A 239 -14.99 -18.13 -27.62
CA ILE A 239 -15.13 -16.90 -26.85
C ILE A 239 -13.82 -16.12 -26.87
N LYS A 240 -13.92 -14.85 -27.26
CA LYS A 240 -12.83 -13.89 -27.26
C LYS A 240 -13.21 -12.69 -26.41
N ALA A 241 -12.40 -12.38 -25.40
CA ALA A 241 -12.51 -11.15 -24.63
C ALA A 241 -11.48 -10.12 -25.11
N SER A 242 -11.92 -8.89 -25.33
CA SER A 242 -11.11 -7.73 -25.65
C SER A 242 -11.38 -6.63 -24.62
N ALA A 243 -10.34 -6.13 -23.97
CA ALA A 243 -10.43 -5.11 -22.93
C ALA A 243 -9.56 -3.91 -23.28
N HIS A 244 -10.11 -2.70 -23.16
CA HIS A 244 -9.41 -1.42 -23.29
C HIS A 244 -9.43 -0.70 -21.93
N TYR A 245 -8.24 -0.31 -21.45
CA TYR A 245 -8.06 0.35 -20.14
C TYR A 245 -6.72 1.09 -20.06
N ASN A 246 -6.59 2.04 -19.13
CA ASN A 246 -5.33 2.74 -18.91
C ASN A 246 -4.40 1.88 -18.03
N ASN A 247 -3.14 1.74 -18.44
CA ASN A 247 -2.11 0.98 -17.71
C ASN A 247 -1.57 1.74 -16.49
N VAL A 248 -1.73 3.08 -16.47
CA VAL A 248 -1.42 3.94 -15.34
C VAL A 248 -2.75 4.54 -14.86
N ILE A 249 -3.00 4.47 -13.56
CA ILE A 249 -4.24 4.95 -12.95
C ILE A 249 -3.95 5.98 -11.87
N HIS A 250 -4.91 6.89 -11.65
CA HIS A 250 -4.92 7.69 -10.45
C HIS A 250 -5.55 6.88 -9.30
N PRO A 251 -4.80 6.62 -8.21
CA PRO A 251 -5.27 5.72 -7.16
C PRO A 251 -6.47 6.27 -6.36
N THR A 252 -6.63 7.59 -6.32
CA THR A 252 -7.77 8.28 -5.69
C THR A 252 -8.93 8.52 -6.66
N GLY A 253 -8.74 8.22 -7.95
CA GLY A 253 -9.73 8.44 -9.00
C GLY A 253 -10.54 7.18 -9.30
N THR A 254 -11.55 7.37 -10.15
CA THR A 254 -12.29 6.28 -10.79
C THR A 254 -11.67 6.03 -12.16
N ASN A 255 -11.49 4.77 -12.51
CA ASN A 255 -10.88 4.34 -13.77
C ASN A 255 -11.87 3.45 -14.52
N THR A 256 -11.87 3.51 -15.85
CA THR A 256 -12.86 2.81 -16.69
C THR A 256 -12.22 1.64 -17.45
N VAL A 257 -12.96 0.54 -17.57
CA VAL A 257 -12.64 -0.55 -18.51
C VAL A 257 -13.76 -0.68 -19.52
N ASN A 258 -13.39 -0.73 -20.79
CA ASN A 258 -14.25 -1.14 -21.88
C ASN A 258 -13.98 -2.61 -22.22
N LEU A 259 -14.97 -3.48 -22.02
CA LEU A 259 -14.84 -4.93 -22.24
C LEU A 259 -15.84 -5.41 -23.28
N ARG A 260 -15.34 -6.16 -24.26
CA ARG A 260 -16.12 -6.79 -25.32
C ARG A 260 -15.88 -8.31 -25.33
N LEU A 261 -16.96 -9.07 -25.47
CA LEU A 261 -16.96 -10.51 -25.68
C LEU A 261 -17.54 -10.82 -27.05
N ASP A 262 -16.81 -11.58 -27.85
CA ASP A 262 -17.23 -12.11 -29.15
C ASP A 262 -17.22 -13.66 -29.12
N GLY A 263 -17.78 -14.32 -30.13
CA GLY A 263 -17.78 -15.78 -30.21
C GLY A 263 -18.74 -16.45 -29.22
N LEU A 264 -19.79 -15.74 -28.81
CA LEU A 264 -20.74 -16.19 -27.81
C LEU A 264 -21.85 -17.08 -28.38
N MET A 265 -21.96 -17.26 -29.70
CA MET A 265 -23.03 -18.03 -30.32
C MET A 265 -22.52 -19.03 -31.35
N SER A 266 -23.17 -20.19 -31.42
CA SER A 266 -22.94 -21.20 -32.44
C SER A 266 -24.26 -21.81 -32.88
N ARG A 267 -24.44 -21.97 -34.19
CA ARG A 267 -25.66 -22.52 -34.77
C ARG A 267 -25.46 -23.99 -35.12
N ASN A 268 -26.37 -24.83 -34.64
CA ASN A 268 -26.44 -26.23 -35.03
C ASN A 268 -27.56 -26.42 -36.05
N GLU A 269 -27.19 -26.45 -37.33
CA GLU A 269 -28.15 -26.58 -38.44
C GLU A 269 -28.93 -27.90 -38.41
N LYS A 270 -28.28 -28.99 -37.99
CA LYS A 270 -28.90 -30.34 -37.95
C LYS A 270 -30.00 -30.42 -36.91
N ALA A 271 -29.78 -29.83 -35.72
CA ALA A 271 -30.73 -29.83 -34.62
C ALA A 271 -31.71 -28.65 -34.66
N LYS A 272 -31.53 -27.69 -35.58
CA LYS A 272 -32.27 -26.40 -35.62
C LYS A 272 -32.22 -25.66 -34.28
N THR A 273 -31.09 -25.76 -33.57
CA THR A 273 -30.86 -25.09 -32.29
C THR A 273 -29.71 -24.10 -32.39
N ILE A 274 -29.76 -23.08 -31.55
CA ILE A 274 -28.70 -22.11 -31.32
C ILE A 274 -28.18 -22.35 -29.91
N ASP A 275 -26.88 -22.59 -29.80
CA ASP A 275 -26.16 -22.61 -28.54
C ASP A 275 -25.55 -21.24 -28.34
N PHE A 276 -25.75 -20.64 -27.18
CA PHE A 276 -25.15 -19.35 -26.86
C PHE A 276 -24.67 -19.27 -25.42
N TRP A 277 -23.68 -18.43 -25.20
CA TRP A 277 -23.07 -18.15 -23.90
C TRP A 277 -23.66 -16.85 -23.36
N ARG A 278 -24.45 -16.97 -22.31
CA ARG A 278 -25.00 -15.81 -21.61
C ARG A 278 -24.06 -15.39 -20.48
N LEU A 279 -23.66 -14.12 -20.46
CA LEU A 279 -22.97 -13.52 -19.33
C LEU A 279 -23.92 -13.40 -18.14
N LYS A 280 -23.48 -13.88 -16.96
CA LYS A 280 -24.28 -13.89 -15.72
C LYS A 280 -23.69 -13.02 -14.61
N LYS A 281 -22.36 -12.90 -14.57
CA LYS A 281 -21.66 -12.12 -13.56
C LYS A 281 -20.32 -11.65 -14.10
N VAL A 282 -19.95 -10.43 -13.75
CA VAL A 282 -18.60 -9.88 -13.92
C VAL A 282 -18.09 -9.50 -12.55
N THR A 283 -16.85 -9.84 -12.24
CA THR A 283 -16.16 -9.38 -11.03
C THR A 283 -14.87 -8.72 -11.43
N TRP A 284 -14.61 -7.52 -10.92
CA TRP A 284 -13.28 -6.94 -11.00
C TRP A 284 -12.64 -6.93 -9.61
N ARG A 285 -11.33 -7.15 -9.58
CA ARG A 285 -10.51 -7.12 -8.38
C ARG A 285 -9.18 -6.45 -8.70
N LEU A 286 -8.89 -5.34 -8.01
CA LEU A 286 -7.62 -4.64 -8.09
C LEU A 286 -6.72 -5.19 -6.98
N GLU A 287 -5.63 -5.86 -7.36
CA GLU A 287 -4.66 -6.43 -6.43
C GLU A 287 -3.36 -5.64 -6.43
N GLU A 288 -2.76 -5.53 -5.26
CA GLU A 288 -1.38 -5.12 -5.08
C GLU A 288 -0.58 -6.32 -4.59
N THR A 289 0.50 -6.64 -5.30
CA THR A 289 1.48 -7.64 -4.93
C THR A 289 2.73 -6.95 -4.42
N ILE A 290 3.11 -7.23 -3.19
CA ILE A 290 4.33 -6.73 -2.56
C ILE A 290 5.29 -7.91 -2.42
N LYS A 291 6.51 -7.73 -2.93
CA LYS A 291 7.63 -8.63 -2.68
C LYS A 291 8.75 -7.84 -2.03
N THR A 292 9.42 -8.45 -1.07
CA THR A 292 10.62 -7.88 -0.44
C THR A 292 11.56 -9.01 -0.08
N VAL A 293 12.83 -8.68 0.09
CA VAL A 293 13.87 -9.59 0.55
C VAL A 293 14.34 -9.06 1.90
N ALA A 294 14.05 -9.78 2.98
CA ALA A 294 14.44 -9.38 4.33
C ALA A 294 15.89 -9.85 4.61
N PRO A 295 16.87 -8.96 4.75
CA PRO A 295 18.26 -9.35 4.97
C PRO A 295 18.50 -9.83 6.41
N ALA A 296 19.41 -10.81 6.58
CA ALA A 296 19.95 -11.15 7.88
C ALA A 296 21.02 -10.12 8.29
N CYS A 297 21.03 -9.70 9.56
CA CYS A 297 22.14 -8.92 10.10
C CYS A 297 23.35 -9.81 10.40
N ASP A 298 24.51 -9.20 10.71
CA ASP A 298 25.75 -9.93 11.02
C ASP A 298 25.63 -10.95 12.15
N ARG A 299 24.67 -10.77 13.06
CA ARG A 299 24.41 -11.72 14.16
C ARG A 299 23.57 -12.92 13.74
N HIS A 300 22.80 -12.79 12.67
CA HIS A 300 21.85 -13.80 12.19
C HIS A 300 22.22 -14.35 10.81
N VAL A 301 23.28 -13.83 10.18
CA VAL A 301 23.85 -14.40 8.97
C VAL A 301 24.36 -15.81 9.30
N PRO A 302 23.88 -16.86 8.60
CA PRO A 302 24.34 -18.22 8.86
C PRO A 302 25.84 -18.35 8.56
N THR A 303 26.61 -18.83 9.53
CA THR A 303 28.08 -18.94 9.45
C THR A 303 28.56 -20.01 8.44
N SER A 304 27.66 -20.83 7.89
CA SER A 304 28.02 -22.09 7.24
C SER A 304 27.53 -22.29 5.80
N THR A 305 27.15 -21.25 5.04
CA THR A 305 26.72 -21.48 3.64
C THR A 305 27.27 -20.49 2.62
N GLN A 306 27.89 -21.06 1.58
CA GLN A 306 28.24 -20.40 0.32
C GLN A 306 27.00 -20.04 -0.53
N ASP A 307 25.79 -20.40 -0.08
CA ASP A 307 24.52 -20.05 -0.73
C ASP A 307 24.04 -18.64 -0.36
N PRO A 308 23.94 -17.70 -1.33
CA PRO A 308 23.39 -16.37 -1.09
C PRO A 308 21.90 -16.39 -0.69
N GLU A 309 21.15 -17.44 -1.03
CA GLU A 309 19.73 -17.60 -0.71
C GLU A 309 19.44 -17.75 0.79
N LYS A 310 20.43 -18.16 1.61
CA LYS A 310 20.25 -18.27 3.07
C LYS A 310 20.59 -16.98 3.83
N LYS A 311 21.13 -15.97 3.16
CA LYS A 311 21.46 -14.66 3.78
C LYS A 311 20.29 -13.70 3.82
N SER A 312 19.20 -14.05 3.16
CA SER A 312 18.01 -13.21 3.09
C SER A 312 16.76 -14.08 2.97
N LEU A 313 15.63 -13.58 3.45
CA LEU A 313 14.35 -14.29 3.41
C LEU A 313 13.40 -13.57 2.43
N PRO A 314 13.01 -14.18 1.31
CA PRO A 314 11.99 -13.60 0.45
C PRO A 314 10.64 -13.59 1.17
N ARG A 315 9.93 -12.47 1.05
CA ARG A 315 8.57 -12.28 1.56
C ARG A 315 7.69 -11.82 0.42
N GLN A 316 6.47 -12.32 0.40
CA GLN A 316 5.46 -11.90 -0.55
C GLN A 316 4.12 -11.75 0.17
N GLU A 317 3.37 -10.71 -0.19
CA GLU A 317 2.02 -10.47 0.27
C GLU A 317 1.19 -9.93 -0.89
N VAL A 318 -0.05 -10.42 -1.03
CA VAL A 318 -1.00 -9.92 -2.02
C VAL A 318 -2.19 -9.36 -1.24
N ARG A 319 -2.56 -8.11 -1.52
CA ARG A 319 -3.73 -7.46 -0.92
C ARG A 319 -4.68 -6.96 -1.99
N VAL A 320 -5.97 -6.99 -1.68
CA VAL A 320 -7.02 -6.44 -2.54
C VAL A 320 -7.21 -4.97 -2.22
N LEU A 321 -6.99 -4.09 -3.19
CA LEU A 321 -7.20 -2.64 -3.05
C LEU A 321 -8.63 -2.22 -3.37
N GLY A 322 -9.35 -3.03 -4.16
CA GLY A 322 -10.75 -2.82 -4.47
C GLY A 322 -11.33 -4.05 -5.17
N GLU A 323 -12.63 -4.25 -4.99
CA GLU A 323 -13.39 -5.33 -5.61
C GLU A 323 -14.85 -4.91 -5.79
N LYS A 324 -15.47 -5.35 -6.88
CA LYS A 324 -16.92 -5.23 -7.09
C LYS A 324 -17.44 -6.37 -7.95
N HIS A 325 -18.65 -6.80 -7.64
CA HIS A 325 -19.42 -7.74 -8.45
C HIS A 325 -20.53 -7.00 -9.21
N LEU A 326 -20.67 -7.32 -10.49
CA LEU A 326 -21.70 -6.79 -11.39
C LEU A 326 -22.56 -7.96 -11.89
N HIS A 327 -23.86 -7.78 -11.85
CA HIS A 327 -24.86 -8.75 -12.30
C HIS A 327 -25.67 -8.24 -13.50
N ASP A 328 -25.43 -7.00 -13.90
CA ASP A 328 -26.01 -6.29 -15.03
C ASP A 328 -25.02 -5.23 -15.56
N GLY A 329 -25.47 -4.37 -16.48
CA GLY A 329 -24.64 -3.30 -17.06
C GLY A 329 -23.96 -3.64 -18.38
N TRP A 330 -24.35 -4.73 -19.03
CA TRP A 330 -23.84 -5.13 -20.34
C TRP A 330 -24.95 -5.23 -21.38
N LYS A 331 -24.62 -4.89 -22.63
CA LYS A 331 -25.51 -5.03 -23.78
C LYS A 331 -25.15 -6.31 -24.51
N SER A 332 -26.14 -7.15 -24.80
CA SER A 332 -25.95 -8.40 -25.51
C SER A 332 -26.66 -8.34 -26.86
N ASP A 333 -25.97 -8.69 -27.93
CA ASP A 333 -26.54 -8.77 -29.27
C ASP A 333 -26.26 -10.16 -29.85
N PHE A 334 -27.34 -10.94 -29.96
CA PHE A 334 -27.33 -12.28 -30.55
C PHE A 334 -28.05 -12.32 -31.91
N SER A 335 -28.32 -11.16 -32.52
CA SER A 335 -28.98 -11.09 -33.84
C SER A 335 -28.06 -11.48 -35.00
N GLY A 336 -26.74 -11.28 -34.83
CA GLY A 336 -25.71 -11.63 -35.81
C GLY A 336 -25.37 -13.12 -35.86
N THR A 337 -24.25 -13.49 -36.48
CA THR A 337 -23.84 -14.90 -36.61
C THR A 337 -23.06 -15.45 -35.42
N ASP A 338 -22.40 -14.59 -34.65
CA ASP A 338 -21.36 -14.99 -33.68
C ASP A 338 -21.68 -14.60 -32.23
N GLY A 339 -22.68 -13.75 -32.00
CA GLY A 339 -23.09 -13.27 -30.67
C GLY A 339 -22.04 -12.37 -29.99
N LYS A 340 -22.44 -11.18 -29.55
CA LYS A 340 -21.54 -10.22 -28.88
C LYS A 340 -22.11 -9.70 -27.57
N VAL A 341 -21.23 -9.38 -26.63
CA VAL A 341 -21.55 -8.64 -25.40
C VAL A 341 -20.58 -7.50 -25.23
N GLU A 342 -21.08 -6.30 -24.95
CA GLU A 342 -20.29 -5.09 -24.70
C GLU A 342 -20.65 -4.52 -23.33
N MET A 343 -19.65 -4.09 -22.57
CA MET A 343 -19.84 -3.45 -21.27
C MET A 343 -18.76 -2.41 -21.01
N GLU A 344 -19.12 -1.41 -20.21
CA GLU A 344 -18.21 -0.44 -19.64
C GLU A 344 -18.42 -0.46 -18.12
N PHE A 345 -17.33 -0.51 -17.34
CA PHE A 345 -17.43 -0.43 -15.90
C PHE A 345 -16.26 0.30 -15.26
N ASP A 346 -16.57 0.89 -14.11
CA ASP A 346 -15.62 1.59 -13.27
C ASP A 346 -14.92 0.65 -12.28
N TYR A 347 -13.63 0.89 -12.04
CA TYR A 347 -12.81 0.30 -10.98
C TYR A 347 -12.00 1.38 -10.26
N PHE A 348 -11.75 1.16 -8.97
CA PHE A 348 -11.06 2.11 -8.10
C PHE A 348 -10.53 1.40 -6.85
N ALA A 349 -9.54 2.02 -6.20
CA ALA A 349 -9.13 1.59 -4.86
C ALA A 349 -10.14 2.10 -3.82
N ASN A 350 -10.57 1.24 -2.90
CA ASN A 350 -11.55 1.57 -1.86
C ASN A 350 -11.13 1.10 -0.46
N GLN A 351 -9.90 0.63 -0.29
CA GLN A 351 -9.34 0.28 1.00
C GLN A 351 -8.75 1.49 1.71
N TYR A 352 -9.33 1.86 2.85
CA TYR A 352 -8.89 2.99 3.67
C TYR A 352 -8.13 2.55 4.92
N LYS A 353 -7.29 3.43 5.46
CA LYS A 353 -6.67 3.27 6.77
C LYS A 353 -7.73 3.36 7.87
N SER A 354 -7.63 2.54 8.92
CA SER A 354 -8.69 2.41 9.93
C SER A 354 -8.91 3.70 10.74
N HIS A 355 -7.87 4.53 10.85
CA HIS A 355 -7.88 5.77 11.63
C HIS A 355 -7.69 7.04 10.79
N THR A 356 -7.46 6.91 9.48
CA THR A 356 -7.31 8.04 8.57
C THR A 356 -8.10 7.79 7.30
N LYS A 357 -8.69 8.82 6.69
CA LYS A 357 -9.40 8.70 5.40
C LYS A 357 -8.44 8.54 4.21
N GLU A 358 -7.22 8.08 4.45
CA GLU A 358 -6.22 7.83 3.42
C GLU A 358 -6.39 6.43 2.85
N LEU A 359 -6.24 6.31 1.53
CA LEU A 359 -6.22 5.02 0.87
C LEU A 359 -4.94 4.25 1.24
N LYS A 360 -5.08 2.93 1.41
CA LYS A 360 -3.99 2.00 1.66
C LYS A 360 -3.46 1.45 0.33
N PHE A 361 -2.66 2.22 -0.38
CA PHE A 361 -1.94 1.77 -1.58
C PHE A 361 -0.47 2.18 -1.50
N ALA A 362 0.39 1.45 -2.21
CA ALA A 362 1.72 1.90 -2.58
C ALA A 362 1.74 2.11 -4.10
N CYS A 363 2.65 2.95 -4.61
CA CYS A 363 2.86 3.03 -6.05
C CYS A 363 3.76 1.89 -6.51
N ASP A 364 3.64 1.52 -7.79
CA ASP A 364 4.58 0.58 -8.41
C ASP A 364 6.02 1.03 -8.20
N THR A 365 6.85 0.09 -7.77
CA THR A 365 8.26 0.32 -7.51
C THR A 365 9.05 -0.95 -7.73
N LYS A 366 10.30 -0.79 -8.14
CA LYS A 366 11.29 -1.86 -8.12
C LYS A 366 12.60 -1.28 -7.65
N SER A 367 12.97 -1.57 -6.40
CA SER A 367 14.24 -1.12 -5.84
C SER A 367 15.35 -2.13 -6.12
N LEU A 368 16.59 -1.66 -6.12
CA LEU A 368 17.78 -2.50 -6.22
C LEU A 368 17.90 -3.47 -5.03
N GLU A 369 17.38 -3.07 -3.86
CA GLU A 369 17.36 -3.84 -2.61
C GLU A 369 16.31 -4.97 -2.59
N GLY A 370 15.62 -5.22 -3.71
CA GLY A 370 14.69 -6.33 -3.85
C GLY A 370 13.26 -6.06 -3.35
N VAL A 371 12.90 -4.80 -3.12
CA VAL A 371 11.50 -4.40 -2.88
C VAL A 371 10.81 -4.16 -4.22
N GLU A 372 9.77 -4.94 -4.49
CA GLU A 372 8.94 -4.83 -5.69
C GLU A 372 7.48 -4.69 -5.27
N VAL A 373 6.82 -3.65 -5.78
CA VAL A 373 5.37 -3.48 -5.66
C VAL A 373 4.82 -3.44 -7.07
N THR A 374 3.83 -4.29 -7.35
CA THR A 374 3.13 -4.34 -8.63
C THR A 374 1.63 -4.41 -8.44
N HIS A 375 0.88 -3.89 -9.40
CA HIS A 375 -0.58 -3.96 -9.40
C HIS A 375 -1.12 -4.80 -10.56
N SER A 376 -2.26 -5.44 -10.34
CA SER A 376 -2.99 -6.18 -11.37
C SER A 376 -4.49 -5.93 -11.25
N LEU A 377 -5.14 -5.67 -12.38
CA LEU A 377 -6.59 -5.69 -12.50
C LEU A 377 -7.04 -7.05 -13.00
N LEU A 378 -7.70 -7.81 -12.13
CA LEU A 378 -8.27 -9.10 -12.48
C LEU A 378 -9.74 -8.92 -12.83
N ILE A 379 -10.14 -9.47 -13.98
CA ILE A 379 -11.54 -9.49 -14.44
C ILE A 379 -11.96 -10.95 -14.55
N GLU A 380 -12.93 -11.35 -13.74
CA GLU A 380 -13.54 -12.67 -13.75
C GLU A 380 -14.93 -12.60 -14.39
N LEU A 381 -15.18 -13.51 -15.34
CA LEU A 381 -16.42 -13.58 -16.09
C LEU A 381 -17.09 -14.93 -15.85
N VAL A 382 -18.34 -14.91 -15.38
CA VAL A 382 -19.16 -16.11 -15.25
C VAL A 382 -20.15 -16.13 -16.40
N VAL A 383 -19.99 -17.11 -17.28
CA VAL A 383 -20.87 -17.35 -18.42
C VAL A 383 -21.60 -18.69 -18.26
N SER A 384 -22.85 -18.76 -18.70
CA SER A 384 -23.63 -19.99 -18.75
C SER A 384 -23.96 -20.35 -20.19
N ARG A 385 -23.80 -21.62 -20.55
CA ARG A 385 -24.29 -22.13 -21.83
C ARG A 385 -25.80 -22.29 -21.77
N GLU A 386 -26.49 -21.71 -22.74
CA GLU A 386 -27.93 -21.82 -22.94
C GLU A 386 -28.18 -22.32 -24.38
N GLN A 387 -29.33 -22.95 -24.60
CA GLN A 387 -29.74 -23.46 -25.90
C GLN A 387 -31.18 -23.04 -26.19
N ALA A 388 -31.42 -22.59 -27.41
CA ALA A 388 -32.75 -22.21 -27.88
C ALA A 388 -33.03 -22.80 -29.26
N LEU A 389 -34.29 -23.07 -29.56
CA LEU A 389 -34.72 -23.39 -30.92
C LEU A 389 -34.66 -22.13 -31.79
N VAL A 390 -34.18 -22.27 -33.03
CA VAL A 390 -34.03 -21.16 -33.97
C VAL A 390 -35.34 -20.35 -34.14
N ALA A 391 -36.50 -21.03 -34.12
CA ALA A 391 -37.81 -20.40 -34.29
C ALA A 391 -38.23 -19.49 -33.12
N PHE A 392 -37.71 -19.72 -31.91
CA PHE A 392 -38.05 -18.95 -30.71
C PHE A 392 -37.01 -17.88 -30.35
N PHE A 393 -35.81 -17.98 -30.93
CA PHE A 393 -34.69 -17.09 -30.61
C PHE A 393 -34.83 -15.69 -31.22
N ALA A 394 -35.49 -15.56 -32.38
CA ALA A 394 -35.72 -14.26 -33.03
C ALA A 394 -36.73 -13.36 -32.28
N CYS A 395 -37.51 -13.91 -31.35
CA CYS A 395 -38.57 -13.19 -30.64
C CYS A 395 -38.08 -12.59 -29.30
N THR A 396 -36.95 -13.05 -28.77
CA THR A 396 -36.44 -12.67 -27.43
C THR A 396 -35.29 -11.65 -27.46
N THR A 397 -34.77 -11.28 -28.64
CA THR A 397 -33.62 -10.37 -28.79
C THR A 397 -33.97 -8.87 -28.78
N VAL A 398 -35.24 -8.49 -28.59
CA VAL A 398 -35.71 -7.09 -28.70
C VAL A 398 -35.99 -6.42 -27.33
N SER A 399 -35.77 -7.10 -26.21
CA SER A 399 -36.11 -6.53 -24.89
C SER A 399 -35.07 -6.85 -23.81
N SER A 400 -34.12 -5.93 -23.61
CA SER A 400 -33.51 -5.59 -22.30
C SER A 400 -32.47 -4.49 -22.48
#